data_AF-O53466-F1
#
_entry.id   AF-O53466-F1
#
_cell.length_a   1.000
_cell.length_b   1.000
_cell.length_c   1.000
_cell.angle_alpha   90.00
_cell.angle_beta   90.00
_cell.angle_gamma   90.00
#
_symmetry.space_group_name_H-M   'P 1'
#
loop_
_entity.id
_entity.type
_entity.pdbx_description
1 polymer ?
#
loop_
_entity_poly.entity_id
_entity_poly.type
_entity_poly.pdbx_seq_one_letter_code
_entity_poly.pdbx_strand_id
1 'polypeptide(L)'
;MAPGMKWAAKTDHLAIVLLPRHHRRHSRRGRALPARSRSALGWIIERYRVTTDKASGIVNDPNDWCDEHDDPTYIVDLIKKVTTVSVETMKIVDGLAGG
;
A
#
# COMPACT_ATOMS: atom_id res chain seq x y z
N MET A 1 -11.18 -2.27 7.37
CA MET A 1 -10.42 -3.53 7.36
C MET A 1 -9.28 -3.45 6.34
N ALA A 2 -8.02 -3.29 6.77
CA ALA A 2 -6.80 -3.33 5.98
C ALA A 2 -6.42 -4.80 5.69
N PRO A 3 -6.71 -5.33 4.49
CA PRO A 3 -6.16 -6.60 4.07
C PRO A 3 -4.65 -6.48 3.93
N GLY A 4 -3.90 -7.57 4.18
CA GLY A 4 -2.48 -7.57 3.83
C GLY A 4 -2.34 -7.26 2.34
N MET A 5 -1.53 -6.27 1.98
CA MET A 5 -1.36 -5.86 0.59
C MET A 5 -0.07 -6.40 0.01
N LYS A 6 -0.13 -6.89 -1.22
CA LYS A 6 1.06 -7.23 -2.02
C LYS A 6 0.83 -6.88 -3.48
N TRP A 7 1.91 -6.63 -4.20
CA TRP A 7 1.87 -6.59 -5.66
C TRP A 7 1.44 -7.94 -6.22
N ALA A 8 0.58 -7.93 -7.24
CA ALA A 8 0.16 -9.14 -7.95
C ALA A 8 1.33 -9.77 -8.72
N ALA A 9 2.08 -8.95 -9.45
CA ALA A 9 3.34 -9.32 -10.07
C ALA A 9 4.47 -8.39 -9.61
N LYS A 10 5.69 -8.94 -9.54
CA LYS A 10 6.85 -8.26 -8.94
C LYS A 10 7.47 -7.20 -9.85
N THR A 11 7.03 -7.13 -11.11
CA THR A 11 7.71 -6.42 -12.19
C THR A 11 6.85 -5.37 -12.86
N ASP A 12 5.52 -5.54 -12.87
CA ASP A 12 4.60 -4.66 -13.58
C ASP A 12 4.02 -3.58 -12.65
N HIS A 13 3.90 -3.86 -11.34
CA HIS A 13 3.30 -2.94 -10.36
C HIS A 13 1.90 -2.42 -10.79
N LEU A 14 1.19 -3.20 -11.62
CA LEU A 14 -0.09 -2.81 -12.21
C LEU A 14 -1.30 -3.26 -11.39
N ALA A 15 -1.12 -4.18 -10.45
CA ALA A 15 -2.21 -4.71 -9.65
C ALA A 15 -1.79 -4.95 -8.19
N ILE A 16 -2.65 -4.56 -7.26
CA ILE A 16 -2.53 -4.82 -5.83
C ILE A 16 -3.52 -5.92 -5.46
N VAL A 17 -3.03 -6.93 -4.75
CA VAL A 17 -3.87 -8.00 -4.20
C VAL A 17 -4.14 -7.68 -2.73
N LEU A 18 -5.43 -7.60 -2.39
CA LEU A 18 -5.94 -7.49 -1.04
C LEU A 18 -6.07 -8.91 -0.44
N LEU A 19 -5.31 -9.23 0.61
CA LEU A 19 -5.35 -10.52 1.30
C LEU A 19 -6.30 -10.54 2.51
N PRO A 20 -7.14 -11.59 2.67
CA PRO A 20 -8.04 -11.71 3.82
C PRO A 20 -7.29 -11.91 5.15
N ARG A 21 -7.90 -11.45 6.26
CA ARG A 21 -7.33 -11.36 7.64
C ARG A 21 -6.64 -12.63 8.16
N HIS A 22 -7.03 -13.82 7.69
CA HIS A 22 -6.48 -15.09 8.20
C HIS A 22 -5.28 -15.65 7.43
N HIS A 23 -4.69 -14.92 6.48
CA HIS A 23 -3.49 -15.40 5.79
C HIS A 23 -2.20 -15.14 6.59
N ARG A 24 -2.03 -15.82 7.74
CA ARG A 24 -0.71 -15.99 8.37
C ARG A 24 0.12 -16.95 7.51
N ARG A 25 0.89 -16.43 6.55
CA ARG A 25 1.98 -17.21 5.95
C ARG A 25 3.21 -17.15 6.86
N HIS A 26 3.75 -18.33 7.18
CA HIS A 26 5.09 -18.47 7.74
C HIS A 26 6.09 -17.69 6.88
N SER A 27 6.74 -16.69 7.49
CA SER A 27 7.79 -15.90 6.86
C SER A 27 9.00 -16.78 6.54
N ARG A 28 9.09 -17.31 5.31
CA ARG A 28 10.38 -17.70 4.72
C ARG A 28 11.08 -16.42 4.28
N ARG A 29 12.30 -16.19 4.77
CA ARG A 29 13.20 -15.06 4.46
C ARG A 29 13.08 -14.63 3.00
N GLY A 30 12.29 -13.59 2.74
CA GLY A 30 12.28 -12.88 1.47
C GLY A 30 13.27 -11.73 1.57
N ARG A 31 14.26 -11.66 0.68
CA ARG A 31 15.10 -10.47 0.54
C ARG A 31 14.18 -9.27 0.31
N ALA A 32 14.17 -8.32 1.24
CA ALA A 32 13.63 -6.99 0.99
C ALA A 32 14.46 -6.38 -0.13
N LEU A 33 13.85 -6.15 -1.30
CA LEU A 33 14.50 -5.38 -2.34
C LEU A 33 14.60 -3.94 -1.84
N PRO A 34 15.76 -3.26 -1.99
CA PRO A 34 15.82 -1.83 -1.74
C PRO A 34 14.74 -1.18 -2.61
N ALA A 35 13.97 -0.29 -2.00
CA ALA A 35 12.84 0.33 -2.66
C ALA A 35 13.34 1.17 -3.84
N ARG A 36 13.40 0.58 -5.03
CA ARG A 36 13.37 1.30 -6.30
C ARG A 36 12.21 2.28 -6.20
N SER A 37 12.47 3.55 -6.50
CA SER A 37 11.57 4.70 -6.55
C SER A 37 10.14 4.32 -6.16
N ARG A 38 9.76 4.45 -4.88
CA ARG A 38 8.45 3.98 -4.42
C ARG A 38 7.38 4.76 -5.17
N SER A 39 6.68 4.09 -6.10
CA SER A 39 5.44 4.62 -6.65
C SER A 39 4.51 4.99 -5.49
N ALA A 40 3.58 5.92 -5.70
CA ALA A 40 2.65 6.34 -4.64
C ALA A 40 1.91 5.12 -4.04
N LEU A 41 1.56 4.14 -4.87
CA LEU A 41 1.01 2.85 -4.45
C LEU A 41 2.00 1.99 -3.64
N GLY A 42 3.27 1.93 -4.05
CA GLY A 42 4.31 1.23 -3.30
C GLY A 42 4.52 1.81 -1.89
N TRP A 43 4.35 3.13 -1.75
CA TRP A 43 4.37 3.78 -0.43
C TRP A 43 3.18 3.34 0.44
N ILE A 44 1.96 3.27 -0.11
CA ILE A 44 0.77 2.80 0.62
C ILE A 44 0.96 1.36 1.08
N ILE A 45 1.39 0.45 0.21
CA ILE A 45 1.59 -0.97 0.54
C ILE A 45 2.58 -1.14 1.70
N GLU A 46 3.64 -0.33 1.73
CA GLU A 46 4.65 -0.41 2.79
C GLU A 46 4.17 0.18 4.12
N ARG A 47 3.39 1.27 4.07
CA ARG A 47 2.96 2.00 5.28
C ARG A 47 1.67 1.46 5.90
N TYR A 48 0.71 1.05 5.08
CA TYR A 48 -0.60 0.58 5.52
C TYR A 48 -0.59 -0.94 5.73
N ARG A 49 0.31 -1.39 6.61
CA ARG A 49 0.39 -2.77 7.07
C ARG A 49 0.56 -2.80 8.59
N VAL A 50 0.04 -3.85 9.23
CA VAL A 50 0.28 -4.07 10.65
C VAL A 50 1.76 -4.28 10.90
N THR A 51 2.35 -3.47 11.77
CA THR A 51 3.75 -3.61 12.19
C THR A 51 3.86 -3.52 13.70
N THR A 52 4.91 -4.14 14.25
CA THR A 52 5.23 -4.02 15.67
C THR A 52 6.66 -3.51 15.77
N ASP A 53 6.83 -2.38 16.44
CA ASP A 53 8.16 -1.89 16.75
C ASP A 53 8.84 -2.82 17.76
N LYS A 54 10.08 -3.25 17.46
CA LYS A 54 10.76 -4.27 18.26
C LYS A 54 11.27 -3.74 19.59
N ALA A 55 11.59 -2.45 19.67
CA ALA A 55 12.18 -1.86 20.86
C ALA A 55 11.09 -1.53 21.90
N SER A 56 9.99 -0.94 21.46
CA SER A 56 8.88 -0.51 22.31
C SER A 56 7.76 -1.54 22.46
N GLY A 57 7.64 -2.49 21.52
CA GLY A 57 6.50 -3.41 21.45
C GLY A 57 5.20 -2.76 20.95
N ILE A 58 5.24 -1.48 20.55
CA ILE A 58 4.06 -0.75 20.06
C ILE A 58 3.60 -1.35 18.73
N VAL A 59 2.32 -1.71 18.66
CA VAL A 59 1.66 -2.16 17.43
C VAL A 59 1.14 -0.94 16.68
N ASN A 60 1.48 -0.83 15.41
CA ASN A 60 0.90 0.11 14.47
C ASN A 60 -0.01 -0.68 13.54
N ASP A 61 -1.31 -0.67 13.83
CA ASP A 61 -2.34 -1.25 12.99
C ASP A 61 -3.13 -0.13 12.28
N PRO A 62 -3.00 0.03 10.94
CA PRO A 62 -3.78 1.02 10.20
C PRO A 62 -5.29 0.74 10.19
N ASN A 63 -5.73 -0.45 10.63
CA ASN A 63 -7.15 -0.71 10.89
C ASN A 63 -7.68 0.13 12.04
N ASP A 64 -6.85 0.44 13.05
CA ASP A 64 -7.29 1.21 14.23
C ASP A 64 -7.78 2.59 13.80
N TRP A 65 -7.13 3.20 12.78
CA TRP A 65 -7.57 4.46 12.18
C TRP A 65 -8.93 4.33 11.47
N CYS A 66 -9.16 3.20 10.79
CA CYS A 66 -10.43 2.93 10.12
C CYS A 66 -11.56 2.80 11.15
N ASP A 67 -11.27 2.11 12.26
CA ASP A 67 -12.23 1.85 13.33
C ASP A 67 -12.50 3.13 14.15
N GLU A 68 -11.49 3.96 14.42
CA GLU A 68 -11.61 5.27 15.10
C GLU A 68 -12.49 6.26 14.31
N HIS A 69 -12.52 6.15 12.98
CA HIS A 69 -13.25 7.05 12.09
C HIS A 69 -14.55 6.45 11.51
N ASP A 70 -14.96 5.26 11.97
CA ASP A 70 -16.10 4.51 11.42
C ASP A 70 -16.05 4.34 9.88
N ASP A 71 -14.85 4.26 9.30
CA ASP A 71 -14.60 4.13 7.86
C ASP A 71 -13.84 2.84 7.55
N PRO A 72 -14.55 1.69 7.46
CA PRO A 72 -13.91 0.41 7.21
C PRO A 72 -13.30 0.30 5.80
N THR A 73 -13.65 1.18 4.86
CA THR A 73 -13.16 1.18 3.47
C THR A 73 -12.05 2.18 3.21
N TYR A 74 -11.69 3.01 4.20
CA TYR A 74 -10.69 4.08 4.11
C TYR A 74 -9.45 3.70 3.29
N ILE A 75 -8.81 2.58 3.61
CA ILE A 75 -7.57 2.14 2.95
C ILE A 75 -7.81 1.75 1.50
N VAL A 76 -8.94 1.09 1.22
CA VAL A 76 -9.33 0.71 -0.15
C VAL A 76 -9.62 1.97 -0.97
N ASP A 77 -10.29 2.96 -0.38
CA ASP A 77 -10.60 4.21 -1.06
C ASP A 77 -9.38 5.10 -1.23
N LEU A 78 -8.42 5.06 -0.30
CA LEU A 78 -7.12 5.71 -0.42
C LEU A 78 -6.34 5.15 -1.62
N ILE A 79 -6.33 3.83 -1.81
CA ILE A 79 -5.70 3.19 -2.98
C ILE A 79 -6.32 3.72 -4.27
N LYS A 80 -7.67 3.76 -4.37
CA LYS A 80 -8.37 4.29 -5.55
C LYS A 80 -8.01 5.76 -5.83
N LYS A 81 -8.01 6.60 -4.79
CA LYS A 81 -7.66 8.02 -4.89
C LYS A 81 -6.22 8.20 -5.38
N VAL A 82 -5.27 7.47 -4.80
CA VAL A 82 -3.85 7.57 -5.16
C VAL A 82 -3.57 7.03 -6.56
N THR A 83 -4.24 5.95 -6.98
CA THR A 83 -4.19 5.52 -8.39
C THR A 83 -4.67 6.62 -9.33
N THR A 84 -5.81 7.25 -9.02
CA THR A 84 -6.40 8.32 -9.83
C THR A 84 -5.44 9.51 -9.93
N VAL A 85 -4.95 10.02 -8.80
CA VAL A 85 -3.99 11.13 -8.75
C VAL A 85 -2.73 10.80 -9.55
N SER A 86 -2.21 9.58 -9.44
CA SER A 86 -1.01 9.16 -10.17
C SER A 86 -1.22 9.21 -11.70
N VAL A 87 -2.38 8.73 -12.18
CA VAL A 87 -2.73 8.75 -13.61
C VAL A 87 -2.94 10.17 -14.11
N GLU A 88 -3.73 10.98 -13.40
CA GLU A 88 -3.99 12.37 -13.80
C GLU A 88 -2.71 13.22 -13.78
N THR A 89 -1.81 12.98 -12.83
CA THR A 89 -0.50 13.66 -12.79
C THR A 89 0.32 13.34 -14.03
N MET A 90 0.37 12.08 -14.47
CA MET A 90 1.13 11.70 -15.67
C MET A 90 0.54 12.34 -16.93
N LYS A 91 -0.80 12.43 -17.06
CA LYS A 91 -1.45 13.15 -18.16
C LYS A 91 -1.02 14.63 -18.21
N ILE A 92 -0.94 15.30 -17.05
CA ILE A 92 -0.50 16.70 -16.97
C ILE A 92 0.98 16.81 -17.36
N VAL A 93 1.84 15.93 -16.83
CA VAL A 93 3.29 15.92 -17.15
C VAL A 93 3.53 15.66 -18.64
N ASP A 94 2.83 14.70 -19.24
CA ASP A 94 2.92 14.41 -20.68
C ASP A 94 2.46 15.60 -21.52
N GLY A 95 1.43 16.32 -21.07
CA GLY A 95 0.96 17.56 -21.69
C GLY A 95 1.96 18.72 -21.60
N LEU A 96 2.85 18.73 -20.61
CA LEU A 96 3.93 19.72 -20.47
C LEU A 96 5.16 19.37 -21.32
N ALA A 97 5.40 18.09 -21.60
CA ALA A 97 6.54 17.64 -22.41
C ALA A 97 6.27 17.71 -23.93
N GLY A 98 5.00 17.89 -24.33
CA GLY A 98 4.53 17.88 -25.72
C GLY A 98 4.08 19.25 -26.28
N GLY A 99 4.47 20.36 -25.66
CA GLY A 99 4.27 21.74 -26.15
C GLY A 99 5.58 22.50 -26.26
#